data_AF-A0AAW5S191-F1
#
_entry.id   AF-A0AAW5S191-F1
#
_cell.length_a   1.000
_cell.length_b   1.000
_cell.length_c   1.000
_cell.angle_alpha   90.00
_cell.angle_beta   90.00
_cell.angle_gamma   90.00
#
_symmetry.space_group_name_H-M   'P 1'
#
loop_
_entity.id
_entity.type
_entity.pdbx_description
1 polymer ?
#
loop_
_entity_poly.entity_id
_entity_poly.type
_entity_poly.pdbx_seq_one_letter_code
_entity_poly.pdbx_strand_id
1 'polypeptide(L)'
;MDLRRPDHGLGSPKGGRQLSVYAWRIDRDHLGSGVDEWGIGLESCVGVVGPRDARLDGDGKPTGYPHRHEFRMYDDDGELYVTGTLFWDGDAEPDESVLFGPLRDYGAGGLGCTRIAFPGRPEWEIG
;
A
#
# COMPACT_ATOMS: atom_id res chain seq x y z
N MET A 1 -18.42 44.24 -28.51
CA MET A 1 -18.49 43.85 -27.09
C MET A 1 -19.80 43.08 -26.91
N ASP A 2 -19.71 41.76 -26.90
CA ASP A 2 -20.78 40.88 -26.40
C ASP A 2 -20.04 39.66 -25.82
N LEU A 3 -20.09 39.53 -24.50
CA LEU A 3 -19.43 38.49 -23.72
C LEU A 3 -20.42 37.34 -23.56
N ARG A 4 -20.20 36.24 -24.28
CA ARG A 4 -20.81 34.95 -23.94
C ARG A 4 -19.73 33.89 -23.86
N ARG A 5 -19.61 33.34 -22.65
CA ARG A 5 -18.63 32.33 -22.22
C ARG A 5 -18.87 31.01 -22.98
N PRO A 6 -17.83 30.28 -23.40
CA PRO A 6 -18.01 28.93 -23.91
C PRO A 6 -18.30 27.96 -22.75
N ASP A 7 -19.42 27.28 -22.91
CA ASP A 7 -19.91 26.16 -22.12
C ASP A 7 -18.83 25.07 -22.00
N HIS A 8 -18.24 24.92 -20.81
CA HIS A 8 -17.38 23.78 -20.47
C HIS A 8 -18.27 22.65 -19.96
N GLY A 9 -18.96 22.00 -20.90
CA GLY A 9 -19.55 20.69 -20.68
C GLY A 9 -18.45 19.62 -20.68
N LEU A 10 -17.64 19.56 -19.63
CA LEU A 10 -16.83 18.38 -19.35
C LEU A 10 -17.78 17.25 -18.96
N GLY A 11 -18.20 16.47 -19.96
CA GLY A 11 -18.90 15.22 -19.76
C GLY A 11 -18.04 14.31 -18.88
N SER A 12 -18.48 14.08 -17.65
CA SER A 12 -17.90 13.04 -16.80
C SER A 12 -18.04 11.70 -17.51
N PRO A 13 -16.94 10.95 -17.76
CA PRO A 13 -17.09 9.58 -18.22
C PRO A 13 -17.75 8.75 -17.12
N LYS A 14 -18.90 8.17 -17.46
CA LYS A 14 -19.63 7.22 -16.63
C LYS A 14 -18.80 5.96 -16.42
N GLY A 15 -18.50 5.61 -15.17
CA GLY A 15 -18.23 4.22 -14.75
C GLY A 15 -16.82 3.65 -14.96
N GLY A 16 -15.76 4.45 -14.98
CA GLY A 16 -14.39 3.93 -14.86
C GLY A 16 -14.09 3.59 -13.40
N ARG A 17 -13.61 2.37 -13.10
CA ARG A 17 -13.08 2.03 -11.78
C ARG A 17 -11.97 3.03 -11.44
N GLN A 18 -12.20 3.88 -10.45
CA GLN A 18 -11.16 4.82 -10.00
C GLN A 18 -10.03 3.99 -9.41
N LEU A 19 -8.84 4.10 -10.00
CA LEU A 19 -7.66 3.41 -9.53
C LEU A 19 -7.14 4.10 -8.26
N SER A 20 -6.60 3.32 -7.33
CA SER A 20 -6.09 3.86 -6.08
C SER A 20 -4.89 4.79 -6.31
N VAL A 21 -4.85 5.89 -5.54
CA VAL A 21 -3.75 6.85 -5.50
C VAL A 21 -2.48 6.28 -4.86
N TYR A 22 -2.56 5.11 -4.22
CA TYR A 22 -1.41 4.39 -3.68
C TYR A 22 -1.49 2.90 -3.98
N ALA A 23 -0.35 2.23 -3.82
CA ALA A 23 -0.22 0.78 -3.80
C ALA A 23 0.85 0.39 -2.79
N TRP A 24 0.79 -0.84 -2.29
CA TRP A 24 1.84 -1.43 -1.48
C TRP A 24 2.07 -2.86 -1.92
N ARG A 25 3.30 -3.35 -1.75
CA ARG A 25 3.69 -4.72 -2.04
C ARG A 25 4.58 -5.25 -0.94
N ILE A 26 4.34 -6.47 -0.48
CA ILE A 26 5.25 -7.17 0.43
C ILE A 26 6.42 -7.73 -0.39
N ASP A 27 7.64 -7.36 0.00
CA ASP A 27 8.86 -7.77 -0.68
C ASP A 27 9.59 -8.89 0.08
N ARG A 28 9.45 -8.93 1.41
CA ARG A 28 9.99 -9.98 2.26
C ARG A 28 9.07 -10.32 3.41
N ASP A 29 8.94 -11.61 3.63
CA ASP A 29 8.34 -12.23 4.81
C ASP A 29 9.47 -12.68 5.74
N HIS A 30 9.45 -12.20 6.98
CA HIS A 30 10.48 -12.46 7.99
C HIS A 30 10.13 -13.59 8.95
N LEU A 31 8.85 -13.99 9.02
CA LEU A 31 8.41 -15.13 9.81
C LEU A 31 8.63 -16.45 9.05
N GLY A 32 8.73 -16.36 7.72
CA GLY A 32 9.08 -17.48 6.85
C GLY A 32 7.91 -18.41 6.56
N SER A 33 8.07 -19.22 5.50
CA SER A 33 7.15 -20.32 5.22
C SER A 33 7.45 -21.49 6.15
N GLY A 34 6.44 -21.97 6.87
CA GLY A 34 6.60 -23.03 7.87
C GLY A 34 5.33 -23.86 8.03
N VAL A 35 5.28 -24.64 9.08
CA VAL A 35 4.03 -25.19 9.62
C VAL A 35 3.86 -24.62 11.01
N ASP A 36 2.63 -24.22 11.35
CA ASP A 36 2.31 -23.86 12.72
C ASP A 36 2.38 -25.09 13.64
N GLU A 37 2.14 -24.88 14.93
CA GLU A 37 2.13 -25.94 15.94
C GLU A 37 1.07 -27.04 15.67
N TRP A 38 0.10 -26.77 14.79
CA TRP A 38 -0.97 -27.67 14.38
C TRP A 38 -0.69 -28.37 13.05
N GLY A 39 0.47 -28.14 12.44
CA GLY A 39 0.85 -28.72 11.15
C GLY A 39 0.20 -28.04 9.95
N ILE A 40 -0.40 -26.86 10.12
CA ILE A 40 -0.99 -26.07 9.05
C ILE A 40 0.12 -25.25 8.39
N GLY A 41 0.23 -25.35 7.07
CA GLY A 41 1.23 -24.60 6.30
C GLY A 41 1.00 -23.09 6.42
N LEU A 42 2.03 -22.37 6.86
CA LEU A 42 2.11 -20.92 6.81
C LEU A 42 2.62 -20.55 5.40
N GLU A 43 1.71 -20.04 4.58
CA GLU A 43 2.05 -19.52 3.25
C GLU A 43 2.77 -18.18 3.39
N SER A 44 3.84 -18.00 2.59
CA SER A 44 4.54 -16.73 2.58
C SER A 44 3.68 -15.63 1.94
N CYS A 45 3.69 -14.44 2.54
CA CYS A 45 2.98 -13.27 2.04
C CYS A 45 3.78 -12.45 1.01
N VAL A 46 4.96 -12.92 0.57
CA VAL A 46 5.77 -12.23 -0.45
C VAL A 46 4.98 -12.07 -1.75
N GLY A 47 4.95 -10.84 -2.27
CA GLY A 47 4.25 -10.50 -3.49
C GLY A 47 2.76 -10.20 -3.31
N VAL A 48 2.21 -10.28 -2.09
CA VAL A 48 0.89 -9.74 -1.79
C VAL A 48 0.92 -8.22 -2.05
N VAL A 49 -0.12 -7.74 -2.73
CA VAL A 49 -0.26 -6.36 -3.17
C VAL A 49 -1.62 -5.82 -2.77
N GLY A 50 -1.65 -4.56 -2.34
CA GLY A 50 -2.88 -3.83 -2.10
C GLY A 50 -2.77 -2.35 -2.46
N PRO A 51 -3.87 -1.60 -2.36
CA PRO A 51 -5.24 -2.12 -2.25
C PRO A 51 -5.67 -2.85 -3.55
N ARG A 52 -6.82 -3.52 -3.53
CA ARG A 52 -7.29 -4.37 -4.66
C ARG A 52 -7.44 -3.61 -6.00
N ASP A 53 -7.56 -2.30 -5.95
CA ASP A 53 -7.67 -1.37 -7.08
C ASP A 53 -6.37 -0.59 -7.36
N ALA A 54 -5.23 -1.06 -6.83
CA ALA A 54 -3.91 -0.61 -7.22
C ALA A 54 -3.66 -0.78 -8.73
N ARG A 55 -2.83 0.10 -9.30
CA ARG A 55 -2.38 0.04 -10.69
C ARG A 55 -1.25 -0.97 -10.81
N LEU A 56 -1.50 -2.09 -11.49
CA LEU A 56 -0.55 -3.18 -11.64
C LEU A 56 -0.16 -3.38 -13.11
N ASP A 57 1.07 -3.83 -13.34
CA ASP A 57 1.52 -4.32 -14.65
C ASP A 57 1.03 -5.76 -14.92
N GLY A 58 1.44 -6.32 -16.05
CA GLY A 58 1.06 -7.69 -16.46
C GLY A 58 1.58 -8.80 -15.53
N ASP A 59 2.59 -8.50 -14.71
CA ASP A 59 3.15 -9.42 -13.70
C ASP A 59 2.55 -9.19 -12.30
N GLY A 60 1.57 -8.30 -12.18
CA GLY A 60 0.93 -7.96 -10.90
C GLY A 60 1.75 -7.03 -10.02
N LYS A 61 2.76 -6.32 -10.55
CA LYS A 61 3.58 -5.38 -9.78
C LYS A 61 3.01 -3.96 -9.84
N PRO A 62 3.06 -3.19 -8.74
CA PRO A 62 2.70 -1.77 -8.77
C PRO A 62 3.44 -1.00 -9.87
N THR A 63 2.69 -0.23 -10.67
CA THR A 63 3.22 0.55 -11.80
C THR A 63 2.50 1.88 -11.95
N GLY A 64 3.17 2.86 -12.57
CA GLY A 64 2.61 4.18 -12.84
C GLY A 64 2.53 5.13 -11.63
N TYR A 65 3.13 4.75 -10.50
CA TYR A 65 3.30 5.61 -9.32
C TYR A 65 4.66 6.34 -9.39
N PRO A 66 4.70 7.68 -9.29
CA PRO A 66 5.95 8.45 -9.36
C PRO A 66 6.85 8.27 -8.14
N HIS A 67 6.26 8.00 -6.96
CA HIS A 67 6.99 7.92 -5.70
C HIS A 67 6.93 6.52 -5.11
N ARG A 68 7.95 6.17 -4.33
CA ARG A 68 8.00 4.91 -3.58
C ARG A 68 8.89 5.02 -2.34
N HIS A 69 8.60 4.20 -1.32
CA HIS A 69 9.41 4.11 -0.11
C HIS A 69 9.29 2.72 0.54
N GLU A 70 10.37 2.24 1.15
CA GLU A 70 10.35 1.00 1.95
C GLU A 70 9.51 1.23 3.23
N PHE A 71 8.71 0.22 3.59
CA PHE A 71 8.07 0.13 4.90
C PHE A 71 8.45 -1.17 5.61
N ARG A 72 8.27 -1.16 6.94
CA ARG A 72 8.45 -2.32 7.82
C ARG A 72 7.26 -2.44 8.74
N MET A 73 6.68 -3.63 8.87
CA MET A 73 5.56 -3.87 9.78
C MET A 73 5.97 -4.80 10.93
N TYR A 74 5.56 -4.41 12.14
CA TYR A 74 5.91 -5.07 13.38
C TYR A 74 4.65 -5.46 14.16
N ASP A 75 4.74 -6.51 14.97
CA ASP A 75 3.74 -6.81 16.00
C ASP A 75 3.87 -5.92 17.25
N ASP A 76 3.04 -6.18 18.26
CA ASP A 76 3.01 -5.47 19.54
C ASP A 76 4.24 -5.71 20.42
N ASP A 77 4.95 -6.82 20.23
CA ASP A 77 6.21 -7.11 20.90
C ASP A 77 7.45 -6.53 20.16
N GLY A 78 7.23 -5.94 18.97
CA GLY A 78 8.25 -5.29 18.16
C GLY A 78 9.02 -6.24 17.24
N GLU A 79 8.52 -7.46 17.03
CA GLU A 79 9.08 -8.42 16.07
C GLU A 79 8.77 -7.97 14.64
N LEU A 80 9.75 -8.07 13.74
CA LEU A 80 9.59 -7.63 12.35
C LEU A 80 8.92 -8.74 11.55
N TYR A 81 7.69 -8.53 11.08
CA TYR A 81 6.96 -9.56 10.35
C TYR A 81 7.24 -9.48 8.85
N VAL A 82 7.19 -8.26 8.28
CA VAL A 82 7.37 -8.07 6.84
C VAL A 82 8.05 -6.75 6.52
N THR A 83 8.73 -6.73 5.38
CA THR A 83 9.11 -5.50 4.69
C THR A 83 8.49 -5.44 3.31
N GLY A 84 8.24 -4.23 2.84
CA GLY A 84 7.66 -4.01 1.54
C GLY A 84 7.91 -2.61 1.02
N THR A 85 7.30 -2.33 -0.12
CA THR A 85 7.39 -1.03 -0.78
C THR A 85 6.01 -0.40 -0.89
N LEU A 86 5.88 0.82 -0.39
CA LEU A 86 4.74 1.71 -0.59
C LEU A 86 5.00 2.55 -1.84
N PHE A 87 3.96 2.77 -2.66
CA PHE A 87 3.97 3.53 -3.89
C PHE A 87 2.79 4.51 -3.88
N TRP A 88 2.96 5.75 -4.35
CA TRP A 88 1.85 6.71 -4.37
C TRP A 88 1.97 7.77 -5.48
N ASP A 89 0.81 8.32 -5.85
CA ASP A 89 0.62 9.50 -6.70
C ASP A 89 0.53 10.76 -5.85
N GLY A 90 0.74 11.92 -6.48
CA GLY A 90 0.60 13.22 -5.86
C GLY A 90 1.94 13.80 -5.42
N ASP A 91 1.94 14.47 -4.27
CA ASP A 91 3.11 15.15 -3.73
C ASP A 91 4.20 14.17 -3.28
N ALA A 92 5.41 14.68 -3.16
CA ALA A 92 6.58 13.87 -2.77
C ALA A 92 6.50 13.34 -1.33
N GLU A 93 5.70 13.96 -0.46
CA GLU A 93 5.39 13.43 0.87
C GLU A 93 3.94 12.92 0.87
N PRO A 94 3.71 11.64 1.20
CA PRO A 94 2.37 11.06 1.23
C PRO A 94 1.59 11.54 2.46
N ASP A 95 0.26 11.53 2.37
CA ASP A 95 -0.58 11.73 3.54
C ASP A 95 -0.56 10.50 4.48
N GLU A 96 -0.99 10.71 5.73
CA GLU A 96 -1.04 9.67 6.76
C GLU A 96 -1.93 8.48 6.35
N SER A 97 -2.98 8.70 5.57
CA SER A 97 -3.89 7.62 5.15
C SER A 97 -3.23 6.67 4.14
N VAL A 98 -2.32 7.20 3.30
CA VAL A 98 -1.47 6.44 2.38
C VAL A 98 -0.38 5.70 3.15
N LEU A 99 0.27 6.37 4.12
CA LEU A 99 1.28 5.75 4.99
C LEU A 99 0.70 4.59 5.81
N PHE A 100 -0.52 4.76 6.34
CA PHE A 100 -1.21 3.72 7.12
C PHE A 100 -1.80 2.59 6.27
N GLY A 101 -1.90 2.78 4.95
CA GLY A 101 -2.50 1.83 4.00
C GLY A 101 -2.05 0.38 4.19
N PRO A 102 -0.75 0.05 4.12
CA PRO A 102 -0.29 -1.34 4.23
C PRO A 102 -0.69 -2.00 5.55
N LEU A 103 -0.58 -1.25 6.66
CA LEU A 103 -0.93 -1.74 7.99
C LEU A 103 -2.43 -1.97 8.13
N ARG A 104 -3.25 -0.99 7.73
CA ARG A 104 -4.71 -1.10 7.79
C ARG A 104 -5.27 -2.17 6.85
N ASP A 105 -4.76 -2.22 5.63
CA ASP A 105 -5.32 -3.04 4.56
C ASP A 105 -4.97 -4.53 4.73
N TYR A 106 -3.82 -4.84 5.35
CA TYR A 106 -3.35 -6.22 5.51
C TYR A 106 -2.61 -6.47 6.82
N GLY A 107 -1.68 -5.61 7.25
CA GLY A 107 -0.84 -5.88 8.42
C GLY A 107 -1.65 -6.20 9.69
N ALA A 108 -2.59 -5.33 10.09
CA ALA A 108 -3.33 -5.47 11.33
C ALA A 108 -4.30 -6.66 11.32
N GLY A 109 -5.06 -6.84 10.24
CA GLY A 109 -6.06 -7.91 10.16
C GLY A 109 -5.52 -9.25 9.68
N GLY A 110 -4.52 -9.23 8.81
CA GLY A 110 -3.97 -10.41 8.15
C GLY A 110 -2.74 -11.00 8.83
N LEU A 111 -1.93 -10.16 9.51
CA LEU A 111 -0.70 -10.59 10.17
C LEU A 111 -0.67 -10.29 11.67
N GLY A 112 -1.59 -9.48 12.20
CA GLY A 112 -1.54 -9.03 13.59
C GLY A 112 -0.49 -7.93 13.85
N CYS A 113 0.03 -7.29 12.82
CA CYS A 113 0.95 -6.16 13.00
C CYS A 113 0.22 -4.97 13.65
N THR A 114 0.92 -4.26 14.54
CA THR A 114 0.38 -3.09 15.24
C THR A 114 1.10 -1.80 14.87
N ARG A 115 2.31 -1.90 14.29
CA ARG A 115 3.14 -0.76 13.93
C ARG A 115 3.69 -0.86 12.50
N ILE A 116 3.76 0.26 11.81
CA ILE A 116 4.44 0.44 10.53
C ILE A 116 5.49 1.55 10.64
N ALA A 117 6.69 1.26 10.14
CA ALA A 117 7.80 2.20 10.14
C ALA A 117 8.39 2.41 8.75
N PHE A 118 8.99 3.59 8.54
CA PHE A 118 9.56 4.03 7.26
C PHE A 118 11.03 4.41 7.46
N PRO A 119 11.99 3.52 7.14
CA PRO A 119 13.41 3.78 7.39
C PRO A 119 13.93 5.05 6.72
N GLY A 120 14.51 5.97 7.52
CA GLY A 120 14.95 7.29 7.04
C GLY A 120 13.86 8.37 7.09
N ARG A 121 12.65 8.01 7.51
CA ARG A 121 11.49 8.90 7.71
C ARG A 121 10.75 8.54 9.02
N PRO A 122 11.42 8.67 10.19
CA PRO A 122 10.81 8.33 11.48
C PRO A 122 9.55 9.17 11.80
N GLU A 123 9.40 10.33 11.19
CA GLU A 123 8.21 11.18 11.30
C GLU A 123 6.96 10.59 10.64
N TRP A 124 7.10 9.52 9.84
CA TRP A 124 6.00 8.81 9.18
C TRP A 124 5.56 7.54 9.91
N GLU A 125 6.20 7.19 11.03
CA GLU A 125 5.87 5.97 11.77
C GLU A 125 4.46 6.06 12.38
N ILE A 126 3.70 4.97 12.25
CA ILE A 126 2.32 4.87 12.76
C ILE A 126 2.19 3.56 13.55
N GLY A 127 1.65 3.63 14.76
CA GLY A 127 1.43 2.49 15.66
C GLY A 127 1.15 2.95 17.08
#